data_AF-A0A924PWT0-F1
#
_entry.id   AF-A0A924PWT0-F1
#
_cell.length_a   1.000
_cell.length_b   1.000
_cell.length_c   1.000
_cell.angle_alpha   90.00
_cell.angle_beta   90.00
_cell.angle_gamma   90.00
#
_symmetry.space_group_name_H-M   'P 1'
#
loop_
_entity.id
_entity.type
_entity.pdbx_description
1 polymer ?
#
loop_
_entity_poly.entity_id
_entity_poly.type
_entity_poly.pdbx_seq_one_letter_code
_entity_poly.pdbx_strand_id
1 'polypeptide(L)'
;MPNTYLLKLSPDSTINESATTYRKYYSLAKEFKFVAPDTTNPSSKADSNWTTLKTGVLEGVTLEDTVLIVAHGSKTTVAEKEVHDLAVALSRWGLTKAGCIIFKSCDVGRADFLERFVEKAHAMKMDIGFVRGYRGTSHTIPLLKPFELVHHNGSIKSGSKRYKIVQGKRVTYNQGDLNMLSLED
;
A
#
# COMPACT_ATOMS: atom_id res chain seq x y z
N MET A 1 -13.14 15.35 0.11
CA MET A 1 -11.67 15.38 -0.07
C MET A 1 -11.21 13.93 0.05
N PRO A 2 -10.33 13.47 -0.85
CA PRO A 2 -9.82 12.10 -0.82
C PRO A 2 -8.99 11.86 0.45
N ASN A 3 -9.25 10.75 1.14
CA ASN A 3 -8.51 10.34 2.33
C ASN A 3 -7.36 9.41 1.97
N THR A 4 -6.33 9.38 2.82
CA THR A 4 -5.24 8.40 2.74
C THR A 4 -5.30 7.46 3.93
N TYR A 5 -5.51 6.17 3.66
CA TYR A 5 -5.51 5.09 4.63
C TYR A 5 -4.12 4.46 4.69
N LEU A 6 -3.42 4.56 5.82
CA LEU A 6 -2.08 4.00 6.00
C LEU A 6 -2.15 2.67 6.74
N LEU A 7 -1.71 1.58 6.09
CA LEU A 7 -1.65 0.24 6.65
C LEU A 7 -0.20 -0.18 6.87
N LYS A 8 0.17 -0.41 8.13
CA LYS A 8 1.47 -0.92 8.54
C LYS A 8 1.38 -2.43 8.80
N LEU A 9 1.95 -3.26 7.93
CA LEU A 9 1.70 -4.71 7.96
C LEU A 9 2.87 -5.59 8.45
N SER A 10 4.03 -5.03 8.76
CA SER A 10 5.17 -5.76 9.34
C SER A 10 5.59 -5.15 10.69
N PRO A 11 5.92 -5.96 11.71
CA PRO A 11 6.21 -5.48 13.06
C PRO A 11 7.68 -5.09 13.30
N ASP A 12 8.45 -4.76 12.27
CA ASP A 12 9.88 -4.42 12.40
C ASP A 12 10.16 -2.91 12.43
N SER A 13 11.37 -2.55 12.87
CA SER A 13 11.81 -1.16 13.03
C SER A 13 11.80 -0.36 11.73
N THR A 14 12.20 -0.96 10.61
CA THR A 14 12.28 -0.26 9.30
C THR A 14 10.89 0.14 8.84
N ILE A 15 9.93 -0.78 8.95
CA ILE A 15 8.53 -0.52 8.60
C ILE A 15 7.87 0.45 9.59
N ASN A 16 8.21 0.39 10.87
CA ASN A 16 7.77 1.37 11.87
C ASN A 16 8.25 2.79 11.56
N GLU A 17 9.52 2.94 11.17
CA GLU A 17 10.11 4.23 10.81
C GLU A 17 9.47 4.81 9.54
N SER A 18 9.37 4.01 8.48
CA SER A 18 8.74 4.42 7.22
C SER A 18 7.27 4.81 7.43
N ALA A 19 6.49 3.97 8.13
CA ALA A 19 5.09 4.26 8.43
C ALA A 19 4.93 5.52 9.30
N THR A 20 5.83 5.74 10.27
CA THR A 20 5.85 6.98 11.07
C THR A 20 6.12 8.22 10.22
N THR A 21 7.02 8.10 9.24
CA THR A 21 7.35 9.18 8.31
C THR A 21 6.13 9.56 7.46
N TYR A 22 5.46 8.58 6.83
CA TYR A 22 4.25 8.85 6.06
C TYR A 22 3.09 9.36 6.91
N ARG A 23 2.92 8.84 8.13
CA ARG A 23 1.92 9.33 9.08
C ARG A 23 2.09 10.83 9.35
N LYS A 24 3.33 11.28 9.59
CA LYS A 24 3.66 12.69 9.85
C LYS A 24 3.44 13.54 8.60
N TYR A 25 3.95 13.09 7.45
CA TYR A 25 3.82 13.81 6.19
C TYR A 25 2.37 14.09 5.81
N TYR A 26 1.51 13.08 5.86
CA TYR A 26 0.09 13.22 5.55
C TYR A 26 -0.75 13.73 6.73
N SER A 27 -0.15 14.01 7.89
CA SER A 27 -0.86 14.43 9.11
C SER A 27 -2.06 13.54 9.48
N LEU A 28 -1.89 12.22 9.39
CA LEU A 28 -3.01 11.28 9.48
C LEU A 28 -3.61 11.17 10.89
N ALA A 29 -4.94 11.35 10.95
CA ALA A 29 -5.76 11.06 12.10
C ALA A 29 -5.81 9.54 12.41
N LYS A 30 -6.28 9.16 13.62
CA LYS A 30 -6.17 7.78 14.15
C LYS A 30 -7.00 6.76 13.38
N GLU A 31 -8.15 7.20 12.89
CA GLU A 31 -9.10 6.45 12.07
C GLU A 31 -8.59 6.14 10.67
N PHE A 32 -7.47 6.73 10.24
CA PHE A 32 -6.87 6.50 8.92
C PHE A 32 -5.51 5.80 8.97
N LYS A 33 -5.08 5.31 10.15
CA LYS A 33 -3.80 4.63 10.32
C LYS A 33 -3.96 3.33 11.09
N PHE A 34 -3.50 2.26 10.47
CA PHE A 34 -3.77 0.92 10.90
C PHE A 34 -2.51 0.06 11.02
N VAL A 35 -2.55 -0.89 11.94
CA VAL A 35 -1.50 -1.89 12.12
C VAL A 35 -2.08 -3.30 12.00
N ALA A 36 -1.32 -4.23 11.44
CA ALA A 36 -1.70 -5.64 11.42
C ALA A 36 -1.97 -6.17 12.84
N PRO A 37 -2.93 -7.09 13.02
CA PRO A 37 -3.14 -7.75 14.30
C PRO A 37 -1.91 -8.58 14.68
N ASP A 38 -1.52 -8.52 15.96
CA ASP A 38 -0.45 -9.36 16.50
C ASP A 38 -0.93 -10.81 16.59
N THR A 39 -0.33 -11.67 15.78
CA THR A 39 -0.66 -13.10 15.75
C THR A 39 0.01 -13.90 16.85
N THR A 40 1.07 -13.36 17.47
CA THR A 40 1.81 -14.01 18.55
C THR A 40 1.24 -13.67 19.92
N ASN A 41 0.70 -12.46 20.06
CA ASN A 41 -0.02 -12.03 21.24
C ASN A 41 -1.26 -11.19 20.85
N PRO A 42 -2.40 -11.83 20.54
CA PRO A 42 -3.63 -11.13 20.15
C PRO A 42 -4.19 -10.15 21.19
N SER A 43 -3.74 -10.27 22.45
CA SER A 43 -4.11 -9.39 23.55
C SER A 43 -3.22 -8.14 23.64
N SER A 44 -2.12 -8.09 22.88
CA SER A 44 -1.26 -6.92 22.82
C SER A 44 -2.05 -5.76 22.22
N LYS A 45 -2.15 -4.68 22.99
CA LYS A 45 -2.73 -3.45 22.46
C LYS A 45 -1.73 -2.86 21.48
N ALA A 46 -2.20 -2.53 20.28
CA ALA A 46 -1.45 -1.63 19.41
C ALA A 46 -1.06 -0.37 20.20
N ASP A 47 0.08 0.23 19.87
CA ASP A 47 0.42 1.57 20.35
C ASP A 47 -0.82 2.48 20.22
N SER A 48 -1.10 3.25 21.27
CA SER A 48 -2.21 4.22 21.38
C SER A 48 -2.47 5.04 20.11
N ASN A 49 -1.44 5.26 19.29
CA ASN A 49 -1.47 6.01 18.04
C ASN A 49 -1.94 5.25 16.80
N TRP A 50 -2.16 3.94 16.88
CA TRP A 50 -2.56 3.09 15.76
C TRP A 50 -3.87 2.36 16.05
N THR A 51 -4.63 2.08 15.00
CA THR A 51 -5.84 1.26 15.08
C THR A 51 -5.53 -0.15 14.59
N THR A 52 -5.78 -1.19 15.38
CA THR A 52 -5.58 -2.57 14.91
C THR A 52 -6.56 -2.89 13.79
N LEU A 53 -6.08 -3.51 12.71
CA LEU A 53 -6.91 -4.00 11.62
C LEU A 53 -7.83 -5.11 12.13
N LYS A 54 -9.15 -4.87 12.02
CA LYS A 54 -10.22 -5.81 12.35
C LYS A 54 -11.21 -5.89 11.19
N THR A 55 -12.11 -6.87 11.24
CA THR A 55 -13.16 -7.01 10.23
C THR A 55 -13.95 -5.72 10.05
N GLY A 56 -14.20 -5.34 8.79
CA GLY A 56 -15.03 -4.19 8.43
C GLY A 56 -14.43 -2.80 8.64
N VAL A 57 -13.21 -2.68 9.18
CA VAL A 57 -12.63 -1.37 9.51
C VAL A 57 -12.34 -0.47 8.29
N LEU A 58 -12.33 -1.04 7.07
CA LEU A 58 -12.11 -0.37 5.79
C LEU A 58 -13.39 -0.23 4.94
N GLU A 59 -14.58 -0.51 5.49
CA GLU A 59 -15.86 -0.45 4.72
C GLU A 59 -16.18 0.95 4.15
N GLY A 60 -15.60 2.00 4.72
CA GLY A 60 -15.79 3.38 4.26
C GLY A 60 -14.85 3.85 3.15
N VAL A 61 -13.88 3.04 2.71
CA VAL A 61 -12.94 3.43 1.66
C VAL A 61 -13.67 3.50 0.31
N THR A 62 -13.45 4.58 -0.43
CA THR A 62 -14.10 4.88 -1.71
C THR A 62 -13.11 4.92 -2.88
N LEU A 63 -13.62 5.12 -4.11
CA LEU A 63 -12.79 5.26 -5.31
C LEU A 63 -12.02 6.59 -5.38
N GLU A 64 -12.28 7.54 -4.47
CA GLU A 64 -11.48 8.76 -4.35
C GLU A 64 -10.27 8.55 -3.43
N ASP A 65 -10.34 7.54 -2.56
CA ASP A 65 -9.35 7.35 -1.49
C ASP A 65 -8.12 6.57 -1.95
N THR A 66 -7.01 6.82 -1.24
CA THR A 66 -5.75 6.10 -1.42
C THR A 66 -5.47 5.20 -0.24
N VAL A 67 -5.12 3.94 -0.49
CA VAL A 67 -4.65 2.98 0.52
C VAL A 67 -3.14 2.81 0.37
N LEU A 68 -2.39 3.28 1.36
CA LEU A 68 -0.94 3.20 1.43
C LEU A 68 -0.53 2.02 2.31
N ILE A 69 0.03 0.97 1.71
CA ILE A 69 0.48 -0.23 2.43
C ILE A 69 2.00 -0.16 2.61
N VAL A 70 2.46 -0.07 3.86
CA VAL A 70 3.88 -0.08 4.24
C VAL A 70 4.21 -1.42 4.87
N ALA A 71 5.06 -2.18 4.17
CA ALA A 71 5.44 -3.52 4.55
C ALA A 71 6.69 -3.97 3.77
N HIS A 72 7.35 -5.02 4.25
CA HIS A 72 8.33 -5.73 3.42
C HIS A 72 7.67 -6.31 2.18
N GLY A 73 8.43 -6.32 1.08
CA GLY A 73 7.98 -6.83 -0.20
C GLY A 73 9.04 -7.70 -0.86
N SER A 74 8.58 -8.60 -1.70
CA SER A 74 9.38 -9.34 -2.64
C SER A 74 8.68 -9.32 -4.01
N LYS A 75 9.21 -10.10 -4.96
CA LYS A 75 8.54 -10.28 -6.26
C LYS A 75 7.20 -11.04 -6.16
N THR A 76 6.94 -11.75 -5.05
CA THR A 76 5.75 -12.61 -4.90
C THR A 76 4.93 -12.32 -3.66
N THR A 77 5.48 -11.59 -2.68
CA THR A 77 4.83 -11.37 -1.38
C THR A 77 4.87 -9.91 -0.92
N VAL A 78 3.89 -9.56 -0.09
CA VAL A 78 3.87 -8.33 0.72
C VAL A 78 3.49 -8.70 2.14
N ALA A 79 4.25 -8.24 3.13
CA ALA A 79 4.08 -8.63 4.54
C ALA A 79 4.02 -10.15 4.74
N GLU A 80 4.90 -10.90 4.05
CA GLU A 80 4.95 -12.37 4.06
C GLU A 80 3.66 -13.05 3.56
N LYS A 81 2.76 -12.29 2.90
CA LYS A 81 1.55 -12.82 2.29
C LYS A 81 1.72 -12.92 0.79
N GLU A 82 1.38 -14.09 0.26
CA GLU A 82 1.13 -14.24 -1.16
C GLU A 82 -0.10 -13.42 -1.57
N VAL A 83 -0.23 -13.17 -2.88
CA VAL A 83 -1.30 -12.36 -3.46
C VAL A 83 -2.70 -12.76 -2.97
N HIS A 84 -2.97 -14.07 -2.90
CA HIS A 84 -4.26 -14.57 -2.45
C HIS A 84 -4.57 -14.13 -1.02
N ASP A 85 -3.65 -14.39 -0.10
CA ASP A 85 -3.84 -14.15 1.33
C ASP A 85 -3.93 -12.67 1.64
N LEU A 86 -3.18 -11.84 0.90
CA LEU A 86 -3.26 -10.39 1.05
C LEU A 86 -4.62 -9.86 0.60
N ALA A 87 -5.13 -10.29 -0.56
CA ALA A 87 -6.44 -9.87 -1.06
C ALA A 87 -7.57 -10.34 -0.12
N VAL A 88 -7.50 -11.57 0.39
CA VAL A 88 -8.44 -12.08 1.41
C VAL A 88 -8.38 -11.25 2.68
N ALA A 89 -7.18 -10.90 3.15
CA ALA A 89 -7.02 -10.08 4.35
C ALA A 89 -7.63 -8.68 4.19
N LEU A 90 -7.34 -8.00 3.08
CA LEU A 90 -7.90 -6.68 2.77
C LEU A 90 -9.43 -6.71 2.67
N SER A 91 -9.98 -7.70 1.96
CA SER A 91 -11.43 -7.88 1.84
C SER A 91 -12.08 -8.16 3.20
N ARG A 92 -11.47 -9.02 4.03
CA ARG A 92 -11.93 -9.29 5.40
C ARG A 92 -11.92 -8.02 6.26
N TRP A 93 -10.91 -7.18 6.10
CA TRP A 93 -10.86 -5.88 6.80
C TRP A 93 -11.86 -4.86 6.24
N GLY A 94 -12.67 -5.22 5.25
CA GLY A 94 -13.75 -4.39 4.72
C GLY A 94 -13.41 -3.62 3.45
N LEU A 95 -12.22 -3.81 2.88
CA LEU A 95 -11.85 -3.09 1.66
C LEU A 95 -12.69 -3.61 0.49
N THR A 96 -13.53 -2.75 -0.07
CA THR A 96 -14.34 -3.05 -1.25
C THR A 96 -14.06 -2.09 -2.40
N LYS A 97 -13.52 -0.90 -2.13
CA LYS A 97 -13.16 0.09 -3.13
C LYS A 97 -11.84 0.78 -2.74
N ALA A 98 -11.08 1.23 -3.72
CA ALA A 98 -10.01 2.20 -3.53
C ALA A 98 -9.68 2.87 -4.88
N GLY A 99 -9.45 4.18 -4.89
CA GLY A 99 -8.95 4.87 -6.08
C GLY A 99 -7.54 4.40 -6.43
N CYS A 100 -6.68 4.34 -5.43
CA CYS A 100 -5.31 3.83 -5.58
C CYS A 100 -4.90 2.97 -4.39
N ILE A 101 -4.22 1.85 -4.66
CA ILE A 101 -3.45 1.13 -3.64
C ILE A 101 -1.96 1.29 -3.95
N ILE A 102 -1.21 1.88 -3.02
CA ILE A 102 0.23 2.08 -3.16
C ILE A 102 0.95 1.12 -2.21
N PHE A 103 1.70 0.19 -2.79
CA PHE A 103 2.60 -0.70 -2.08
C PHE A 103 3.95 -0.01 -1.86
N LYS A 104 4.18 0.47 -0.64
CA LYS A 104 5.48 0.90 -0.14
C LYS A 104 6.28 -0.34 0.29
N SER A 105 6.57 -1.20 -0.70
CA SER A 105 7.14 -2.53 -0.53
C SER A 105 8.11 -2.86 -1.65
N CYS A 106 9.27 -3.41 -1.31
CA CYS A 106 10.36 -3.69 -2.26
C CYS A 106 9.92 -4.66 -3.36
N ASP A 107 10.45 -4.45 -4.57
CA ASP A 107 10.42 -5.39 -5.71
C ASP A 107 9.05 -5.87 -6.24
N VAL A 108 7.92 -5.49 -5.63
CA VAL A 108 6.56 -5.93 -6.05
C VAL A 108 6.19 -5.49 -7.47
N GLY A 109 6.81 -4.41 -7.97
CA GLY A 109 6.61 -3.91 -9.33
C GLY A 109 7.55 -4.55 -10.37
N ARG A 110 8.44 -5.48 -9.99
CA ARG A 110 9.41 -6.09 -10.92
C ARG A 110 8.91 -7.32 -11.65
N ALA A 111 7.93 -8.00 -11.07
CA ALA A 111 7.32 -9.21 -11.63
C ALA A 111 5.82 -8.96 -11.89
N ASP A 112 5.00 -9.99 -11.77
CA ASP A 112 3.57 -10.00 -12.04
C ASP A 112 2.70 -9.87 -10.77
N PHE A 113 3.30 -9.57 -9.61
CA PHE A 113 2.57 -9.44 -8.34
C PHE A 113 1.38 -8.47 -8.43
N LEU A 114 1.60 -7.28 -9.01
CA LEU A 114 0.56 -6.25 -9.12
C LEU A 114 -0.61 -6.69 -10.01
N GLU A 115 -0.31 -7.33 -11.14
CA GLU A 115 -1.32 -7.90 -12.04
C GLU A 115 -2.13 -8.99 -11.35
N ARG A 116 -1.45 -9.97 -10.76
CA ARG A 116 -2.08 -11.06 -10.02
C ARG A 116 -2.93 -10.51 -8.87
N PHE A 117 -2.46 -9.47 -8.19
CA PHE A 117 -3.21 -8.80 -7.13
C PHE A 117 -4.47 -8.14 -7.66
N VAL A 118 -4.41 -7.41 -8.77
CA VAL A 118 -5.61 -6.82 -9.40
C VAL A 118 -6.63 -7.89 -9.80
N GLU A 119 -6.17 -9.00 -10.39
CA GLU A 119 -7.05 -10.12 -10.75
C GLU A 119 -7.73 -10.72 -9.52
N LYS A 120 -6.96 -10.94 -8.46
CA LYS A 120 -7.49 -11.50 -7.22
C LYS A 120 -8.42 -10.53 -6.50
N ALA A 121 -8.10 -9.24 -6.49
CA ALA A 121 -8.94 -8.20 -5.91
C ALA A 121 -10.29 -8.13 -6.62
N HIS A 122 -10.29 -8.19 -7.96
CA HIS A 122 -11.51 -8.27 -8.75
C HIS A 122 -12.35 -9.51 -8.41
N ALA A 123 -11.72 -10.68 -8.27
CA ALA A 123 -12.41 -11.92 -7.86
C ALA A 123 -13.03 -11.81 -6.45
N MET A 124 -12.47 -10.96 -5.59
CA MET A 124 -12.97 -10.62 -4.25
C MET A 124 -14.00 -9.46 -4.27
N LYS A 125 -14.48 -9.05 -5.44
CA LYS A 125 -15.41 -7.93 -5.64
C LYS A 125 -14.87 -6.59 -5.12
N MET A 126 -13.55 -6.39 -5.16
CA MET A 126 -12.91 -5.11 -4.86
C MET A 126 -12.80 -4.27 -6.14
N ASP A 127 -13.38 -3.08 -6.13
CA ASP A 127 -13.27 -2.11 -7.22
C ASP A 127 -12.06 -1.21 -6.96
N ILE A 128 -10.93 -1.54 -7.58
CA ILE A 128 -9.69 -0.79 -7.45
C ILE A 128 -9.46 0.03 -8.71
N GLY A 129 -9.09 1.29 -8.57
CA GLY A 129 -8.74 2.13 -9.71
C GLY A 129 -7.37 1.77 -10.25
N PHE A 130 -6.33 1.93 -9.42
CA PHE A 130 -4.94 1.58 -9.77
C PHE A 130 -4.21 0.94 -8.60
N VAL A 131 -3.20 0.14 -8.92
CA VAL A 131 -2.20 -0.30 -7.96
C VAL A 131 -0.81 0.14 -8.39
N ARG A 132 0.00 0.60 -7.43
CA ARG A 132 1.36 1.08 -7.66
C ARG A 132 2.34 0.36 -6.74
N GLY A 133 3.52 -0.01 -7.25
CA GLY A 133 4.56 -0.64 -6.43
C GLY A 133 5.96 -0.49 -6.99
N TYR A 134 6.98 -0.72 -6.16
CA TYR A 134 8.38 -0.44 -6.51
C TYR A 134 9.02 -1.47 -7.44
N ARG A 135 9.81 -0.99 -8.40
CA ARG A 135 10.63 -1.80 -9.32
C ARG A 135 12.03 -2.14 -8.76
N GLY A 136 12.21 -2.09 -7.45
CA GLY A 136 13.49 -2.32 -6.80
C GLY A 136 13.40 -2.32 -5.29
N THR A 137 14.56 -2.42 -4.63
CA THR A 137 14.69 -2.25 -3.19
C THR A 137 14.49 -0.77 -2.85
N SER A 138 13.48 -0.47 -2.04
CA SER A 138 13.13 0.90 -1.63
C SER A 138 13.65 1.20 -0.23
N HIS A 139 14.16 2.40 -0.05
CA HIS A 139 14.46 2.96 1.26
C HIS A 139 13.80 4.33 1.41
N THR A 140 13.05 4.50 2.50
CA THR A 140 12.37 5.77 2.81
C THR A 140 13.37 6.72 3.45
N ILE A 141 13.55 7.89 2.85
CA ILE A 141 14.40 8.94 3.41
C ILE A 141 13.50 10.00 4.05
N PRO A 142 13.57 10.19 5.39
CA PRO A 142 12.67 11.06 6.12
C PRO A 142 13.07 12.54 5.94
N LEU A 143 12.53 13.17 4.89
CA LEU A 143 12.55 14.62 4.70
C LEU A 143 11.17 15.24 4.98
N LEU A 144 11.05 16.56 4.89
CA LEU A 144 9.76 17.27 4.99
C LEU A 144 8.71 16.67 4.06
N LYS A 145 9.14 16.29 2.84
CA LYS A 145 8.41 15.41 1.93
C LYS A 145 9.18 14.09 1.82
N PRO A 146 8.64 12.96 2.31
CA PRO A 146 9.35 11.70 2.25
C PRO A 146 9.60 11.32 0.80
N PHE A 147 10.82 10.88 0.51
CA PHE A 147 11.16 10.34 -0.79
C PHE A 147 11.68 8.93 -0.67
N GLU A 148 11.54 8.19 -1.76
CA GLU A 148 11.86 6.77 -1.80
C GLU A 148 12.98 6.54 -2.79
N LEU A 149 14.10 6.10 -2.24
CA LEU A 149 15.27 5.74 -3.00
C LEU A 149 15.12 4.29 -3.45
N VAL A 150 14.94 4.07 -4.76
CA VAL A 150 14.70 2.74 -5.33
C VAL A 150 15.95 2.27 -6.06
N HIS A 151 16.57 1.21 -5.58
CA HIS A 151 17.76 0.60 -6.17
C HIS A 151 17.42 -0.69 -6.93
N HIS A 152 18.07 -0.89 -8.06
CA HIS A 152 18.06 -2.18 -8.75
C HIS A 152 19.36 -2.39 -9.54
N ASN A 153 20.01 -3.54 -9.33
CA ASN A 153 21.29 -3.93 -9.95
C ASN A 153 22.36 -2.83 -9.84
N GLY A 154 22.53 -2.27 -8.63
CA GLY A 154 23.51 -1.20 -8.37
C GLY A 154 23.15 0.19 -8.91
N SER A 155 22.02 0.34 -9.62
CA SER A 155 21.55 1.63 -10.15
C SER A 155 20.38 2.19 -9.35
N ILE A 156 20.39 3.50 -9.09
CA ILE A 156 19.23 4.24 -8.58
C ILE A 156 18.24 4.41 -9.73
N LYS A 157 16.97 4.10 -9.48
CA LYS A 157 15.86 4.41 -10.38
C LYS A 157 15.28 5.77 -9.99
N SER A 158 14.95 6.58 -10.99
CA SER A 158 14.35 7.92 -10.81
C SER A 158 13.06 8.07 -11.63
N GLY A 159 12.21 9.00 -11.21
CA GLY A 159 10.91 9.30 -11.83
C GLY A 159 10.03 8.06 -11.99
N SER A 160 9.34 7.97 -13.14
CA SER A 160 8.41 6.88 -13.45
C SER A 160 9.03 5.49 -13.49
N LYS A 161 10.36 5.38 -13.70
CA LYS A 161 11.08 4.09 -13.73
C LYS A 161 11.15 3.42 -12.35
N ARG A 162 10.86 4.14 -11.27
CA ARG A 162 10.79 3.61 -9.90
C ARG A 162 9.60 2.69 -9.68
N TYR A 163 8.54 2.88 -10.44
CA TYR A 163 7.25 2.27 -10.16
C TYR A 163 6.74 1.42 -11.32
N LYS A 164 5.92 0.44 -10.98
CA LYS A 164 4.97 -0.16 -11.91
C LYS A 164 3.58 0.22 -11.44
N ILE A 165 2.74 0.60 -12.40
CA ILE A 165 1.33 0.93 -12.18
C ILE A 165 0.50 -0.05 -13.01
N VAL A 166 -0.51 -0.65 -12.39
CA VAL A 166 -1.47 -1.55 -13.04
C VAL A 166 -2.87 -1.04 -12.76
N GLN A 167 -3.67 -0.89 -13.80
CA GLN A 167 -5.07 -0.46 -13.69
C GLN A 167 -5.96 -1.63 -13.23
N GLY A 168 -6.94 -1.35 -12.37
CA GLY A 168 -7.92 -2.34 -11.95
C GLY A 168 -8.94 -2.68 -13.03
N LYS A 169 -9.65 -3.80 -12.88
CA LYS A 169 -10.50 -4.38 -13.94
C LYS A 169 -11.83 -3.68 -14.18
N ARG A 170 -12.39 -2.98 -13.18
CA ARG A 170 -13.75 -2.44 -13.22
C ARG A 170 -13.85 -0.93 -13.39
N VAL A 171 -12.72 -0.23 -13.35
CA VAL A 171 -12.70 1.23 -13.46
C VAL A 171 -11.95 1.59 -14.74
N THR A 172 -12.66 2.17 -15.69
CA THR A 172 -12.07 2.73 -16.91
C THR A 172 -11.73 4.19 -16.63
N TYR A 173 -10.45 4.52 -16.66
CA TYR A 173 -9.97 5.90 -16.60
C TYR A 173 -9.54 6.36 -17.99
N ASN A 174 -9.62 7.67 -18.23
CA ASN A 174 -9.08 8.25 -19.45
C ASN A 174 -7.56 8.42 -19.29
N GLN A 175 -6.83 8.47 -20.42
CA GLN A 175 -5.36 8.58 -20.44
C GLN A 175 -4.81 9.76 -19.59
N GLY A 176 -5.60 10.82 -19.39
CA GLY A 176 -5.24 11.98 -18.56
C GLY A 176 -5.09 11.68 -17.07
N ASP A 177 -5.86 10.72 -16.54
CA ASP A 177 -5.84 10.36 -15.11
C ASP A 177 -4.55 9.63 -14.71
N LEU A 178 -3.94 8.90 -15.67
CA LEU A 178 -2.68 8.18 -15.50
C LEU A 178 -1.48 9.12 -15.28
N ASN A 179 -1.52 10.32 -15.87
CA ASN A 179 -0.42 11.27 -15.76
C ASN A 179 -0.32 11.85 -14.34
N MET A 180 -1.44 12.06 -13.64
CA MET A 180 -1.41 12.54 -12.25
C MET A 180 -0.75 11.54 -11.29
N LEU A 181 -0.98 10.24 -11.47
CA LEU A 181 -0.38 9.18 -10.65
C LEU A 181 1.13 9.03 -10.83
N SER A 182 1.67 9.55 -11.94
CA SER A 182 3.09 9.56 -12.27
C SER A 182 3.83 10.82 -11.82
N LEU A 183 3.09 11.88 -11.49
CA LEU A 183 3.63 13.19 -11.10
C LEU A 183 3.70 13.41 -9.59
N GLU A 184 2.95 12.62 -8.80
CA GLU A 184 3.06 12.62 -7.35
C GLU A 184 4.27 11.78 -6.89
N ASP A 185 5.43 12.44 -6.93
CA ASP A 185 6.69 12.09 -6.26
C ASP A 185 6.92 12.99 -5.04
#